data_AF-A0A9X2HLR4-F1
#
_entry.id   AF-A0A9X2HLR4-F1
#
_cell.length_a   1.000
_cell.length_b   1.000
_cell.length_c   1.000
_cell.angle_alpha   90.00
_cell.angle_beta   90.00
_cell.angle_gamma   90.00
#
_symmetry.space_group_name_H-M   'P 1'
#
loop_
_entity.id
_entity.type
_entity.pdbx_description
1 polymer ?
#
loop_
_entity_poly.entity_id
_entity_poly.type
_entity_poly.pdbx_seq_one_letter_code
_entity_poly.pdbx_strand_id
1 'polypeptide(L)' 'ADMLDTKVGQDEKKADPAKVARDGWDALMAGQGHIVSGLSNKLQVLGAGVVPQSVLAEQHRKMAEPGGGER' A
#
# COMPACT_ATOMS: atom_id res chain seq x y z
N ALA A 1 15.95 -7.47 -8.12
CA ALA A 1 14.64 -7.11 -7.55
C ALA A 1 14.83 -7.21 -6.05
N ASP A 2 15.19 -6.10 -5.44
CA ASP A 2 15.95 -6.11 -4.17
C ASP A 2 15.04 -5.84 -2.97
N MET A 3 13.77 -6.23 -3.11
CA MET A 3 12.70 -5.97 -2.12
C MET A 3 12.02 -7.26 -1.64
N LEU A 4 12.40 -8.43 -2.17
CA LEU A 4 11.71 -9.70 -1.90
C LEU A 4 11.92 -10.22 -0.48
N ASP A 5 12.92 -9.71 0.22
CA ASP A 5 13.28 -10.05 1.61
C ASP A 5 12.87 -8.96 2.62
N THR A 6 12.10 -7.97 2.18
CA THR A 6 11.60 -6.87 3.03
C THR A 6 10.24 -7.24 3.62
N LYS A 7 9.86 -6.62 4.74
CA LYS A 7 8.51 -6.80 5.35
C LYS A 7 7.40 -6.46 4.36
N VAL A 8 7.55 -5.34 3.65
CA VAL A 8 6.57 -4.92 2.64
C VAL A 8 6.57 -5.85 1.41
N GLY A 9 7.71 -6.47 1.10
CA GLY A 9 7.85 -7.46 0.02
C GLY A 9 7.04 -8.73 0.29
N GLN A 10 7.06 -9.20 1.54
CA GLN A 10 6.48 -10.46 1.98
C GLN A 10 5.12 -10.33 2.68
N ASP A 11 4.54 -9.12 2.74
CA ASP A 11 3.25 -8.91 3.39
C ASP A 11 2.11 -9.68 2.67
N GLU A 12 1.56 -10.69 3.34
CA GLU A 12 0.42 -11.49 2.87
C GLU A 12 -0.91 -10.72 2.93
N LYS A 13 -0.95 -9.56 3.59
CA LYS A 13 -2.16 -8.71 3.71
C LYS A 13 -2.31 -7.73 2.55
N LYS A 14 -1.49 -7.86 1.50
CA LYS A 14 -1.65 -7.09 0.26
C LYS A 14 -3.04 -7.29 -0.32
N ALA A 15 -3.54 -6.25 -0.98
CA ALA A 15 -4.82 -6.35 -1.67
C ALA A 15 -4.76 -7.42 -2.78
N ASP A 16 -5.85 -8.18 -2.93
CA ASP A 16 -6.00 -9.15 -4.01
C ASP A 16 -5.84 -8.44 -5.38
N PRO A 17 -4.85 -8.84 -6.20
CA PRO A 17 -4.60 -8.21 -7.50
C PRO A 17 -5.80 -8.31 -8.45
N ALA A 18 -6.57 -9.40 -8.40
CA ALA A 18 -7.74 -9.57 -9.25
C ALA A 18 -8.84 -8.56 -8.87
N LYS A 19 -9.03 -8.32 -7.58
CA LYS A 19 -9.93 -7.28 -7.09
C LYS A 19 -9.46 -5.88 -7.49
N VAL A 20 -8.18 -5.57 -7.31
CA VAL A 20 -7.61 -4.26 -7.68
C VAL A 20 -7.81 -3.97 -9.16
N ALA A 21 -7.60 -4.96 -10.03
CA ALA A 21 -7.82 -4.81 -11.47
C ALA A 21 -9.29 -4.55 -11.82
N ARG A 22 -10.23 -5.28 -11.19
CA ARG A 22 -11.68 -5.06 -11.38
C ARG A 22 -12.10 -3.65 -10.94
N ASP A 23 -11.69 -3.22 -9.75
CA ASP A 23 -12.01 -1.88 -9.23
C ASP A 23 -11.52 -0.78 -10.19
N GLY A 24 -10.33 -0.92 -10.76
CA GLY A 24 -9.78 0.03 -11.72
C GLY A 24 -10.54 0.03 -13.06
N TRP A 25 -10.96 -1.14 -13.54
CA TRP A 25 -11.77 -1.27 -14.75
C TRP A 25 -13.14 -0.60 -14.60
N ASP A 26 -13.85 -0.89 -13.51
CA ASP A 26 -15.18 -0.33 -13.25
C ASP A 26 -15.12 1.20 -13.14
N ALA A 27 -14.09 1.72 -12.46
CA ALA A 27 -13.82 3.15 -12.35
C ALA A 27 -13.60 3.82 -13.71
N LEU A 28 -12.79 3.18 -14.57
CA LEU A 28 -12.54 3.66 -15.93
C LEU A 28 -13.85 3.73 -16.72
N MET A 29 -14.68 2.68 -16.66
CA MET A 29 -15.98 2.64 -17.34
C MET A 29 -16.98 3.66 -16.78
N ALA A 30 -16.88 4.01 -15.50
CA ALA A 30 -17.66 5.05 -14.87
C ALA A 30 -17.12 6.48 -15.13
N GLY A 31 -16.05 6.64 -15.92
CA GLY A 31 -15.45 7.94 -16.22
C GLY A 31 -14.69 8.56 -15.03
N GLN A 32 -14.31 7.77 -14.03
CA GLN A 32 -13.55 8.25 -12.87
C GLN A 32 -12.07 8.35 -13.21
N GLY A 33 -11.49 9.55 -13.09
CA GLY A 33 -10.05 9.78 -13.34
C GLY A 33 -9.12 9.29 -12.23
N HIS A 34 -9.65 8.92 -11.07
CA HIS A 34 -8.87 8.43 -9.93
C HIS A 34 -9.72 7.57 -9.00
N ILE A 35 -9.19 6.42 -8.57
CA ILE A 35 -9.75 5.61 -7.49
C ILE A 35 -8.67 5.09 -6.55
N VAL A 36 -9.10 4.76 -5.34
CA VAL A 36 -8.32 4.00 -4.36
C VAL A 36 -9.09 2.71 -4.09
N SER A 37 -8.51 1.59 -4.53
CA SER A 37 -9.08 0.26 -4.33
C SER A 37 -9.01 -0.12 -2.84
N GLY A 38 -10.16 -0.44 -2.25
CA GLY A 38 -10.30 -0.84 -0.84
C GLY A 38 -10.44 0.31 0.18
N LEU A 39 -11.11 0.03 1.31
CA LEU A 39 -11.37 0.99 2.39
C LEU A 39 -10.12 1.26 3.25
N SER A 40 -9.29 0.24 3.47
CA SER A 40 -8.07 0.33 4.30
C SER A 40 -7.07 1.37 3.76
N ASN A 41 -6.92 1.44 2.43
CA ASN A 41 -6.06 2.42 1.77
C ASN A 41 -6.57 3.85 1.98
N LYS A 42 -7.89 4.06 2.01
CA LYS A 42 -8.47 5.40 2.26
C LYS A 42 -8.22 5.89 3.69
N LEU A 43 -8.30 5.01 4.70
CA LEU A 43 -8.04 5.37 6.10
C LEU A 43 -6.57 5.72 6.36
N GLN A 44 -5.63 5.00 5.75
CA GLN A 44 -4.20 5.32 5.84
C GLN A 44 -3.90 6.73 5.28
N VAL A 45 -4.51 7.10 4.15
CA VAL A 45 -4.33 8.42 3.54
C VAL A 45 -4.89 9.54 4.44
N LEU A 46 -6.01 9.32 5.13
CA LEU A 46 -6.61 10.31 6.04
C LEU A 46 -5.75 10.56 7.28
N GLY A 47 -5.11 9.53 7.83
CA GLY A 47 -4.22 9.66 8.99
C GLY A 47 -2.86 10.27 8.66
N ALA A 48 -2.37 10.15 7.42
CA ALA A 48 -1.04 10.62 7.04
C ALA A 48 -0.88 12.15 7.14
N GLY A 49 -1.97 12.92 7.04
CA GLY A 49 -1.94 14.38 7.11
C GLY A 49 -1.68 14.97 8.51
N VAL A 50 -1.85 14.16 9.57
CA VAL A 50 -1.71 14.62 10.96
C VAL A 50 -0.51 14.02 11.70
N VAL A 51 0.18 13.05 11.10
CA VAL A 51 1.35 12.39 11.68
C VAL A 51 2.63 13.12 11.23
N PRO A 52 3.60 13.36 12.14
CA PRO A 52 4.89 13.95 11.76
C PRO A 52 5.61 13.14 10.67
N GLN A 53 6.19 13.85 9.70
CA GLN A 53 6.87 13.23 8.56
C GLN A 53 8.06 12.35 8.97
N SER A 54 8.76 12.68 10.07
CA SER A 54 9.86 11.87 10.60
C SER A 54 9.40 10.48 11.04
N VAL A 55 8.21 10.39 11.64
CA VAL A 55 7.62 9.12 12.09
C VAL A 55 7.21 8.27 10.89
N LEU A 56 6.55 8.88 9.90
CA LEU A 56 6.19 8.19 8.66
C LEU A 56 7.44 7.68 7.92
N ALA A 57 8.49 8.49 7.82
CA ALA A 57 9.74 8.11 7.19
C ALA A 57 10.43 6.95 7.92
N GLU A 58 10.44 6.95 9.25
CA GLU A 58 10.99 5.84 10.04
C GLU A 58 10.18 4.54 9.84
N GLN A 59 8.85 4.65 9.77
CA GLN A 59 7.98 3.52 9.50
C GLN A 59 8.20 2.96 8.09
N HIS A 60 8.29 3.83 7.08
CA HIS A 60 8.62 3.42 5.70
C HIS A 60 9.98 2.71 5.64
N ARG A 61 11.00 3.20 6.36
CA ARG A 61 12.31 2.55 6.43
C ARG A 61 12.21 1.13 7.01
N LYS A 62 11.54 0.95 8.15
CA LYS A 62 11.36 -0.36 8.79
C LYS A 62 10.61 -1.38 7.93
N MET A 63 9.74 -0.91 7.03
CA MET A 63 9.01 -1.79 6.10
C MET A 63 9.85 -2.21 4.90
N ALA A 64 10.75 -1.34 4.43
CA ALA A 64 11.52 -1.52 3.21
C ALA A 64 12.99 -1.95 3.44
N GLU A 65 13.45 -2.01 4.69
CA GLU A 65 14.81 -2.45 4.99
C GLU A 65 15.03 -3.93 4.61
N PRO A 66 16.17 -4.27 3.97
CA PRO A 66 16.51 -5.64 3.62
C PRO A 66 16.56 -6.57 4.84
N GLY A 67 16.25 -7.84 4.66
CA GLY A 67 16.22 -8.84 5.72
C GLY A 67 15.12 -8.64 6.79
N GLY A 68 14.22 -7.68 6.59
CA GLY A 68 13.11 -7.42 7.50
C GLY A 68 11.98 -8.45 7.43
N GLY A 69 11.86 -9.21 6.34
CA GLY A 69 10.88 -10.28 6.17
C GLY A 69 11.28 -11.54 6.93
N GLU A 70 10.46 -11.98 7.88
CA GLU A 70 10.62 -13.29 8.54
C GLU A 70 10.20 -14.39 7.56
N ARG A 71 11.08 -15.38 7.35
CA ARG A 71 10.79 -16.56 6.52
C ARG A 71 9.66 -17.40 7.10
#